data_AF-A0A7V6G6A1-F1
#
_entry.id   AF-A0A7V6G6A1-F1
#
_cell.length_a   1.000
_cell.length_b   1.000
_cell.length_c   1.000
_cell.angle_alpha   90.00
_cell.angle_beta   90.00
_cell.angle_gamma   90.00
#
_symmetry.space_group_name_H-M   'P 1'
#
loop_
_entity.id
_entity.type
_entity.pdbx_description
1 polymer ?
#
loop_
_entity_poly.entity_id
_entity_poly.type
_entity_poly.pdbx_seq_one_letter_code
_entity_poly.pdbx_strand_id
1 'polypeptide(L)'
;MGKNKLRRFAENETFENLYQHHNYNVRVEGFPLKGKWQNEYFKNNNPIVLELGCGKGEYTLGLAKRFPDYNFIGIDRKGARLWKGAKEGLEQNITNAAFLRIRIEDIGYYFEQGEVAEIWITFPDPQLQKVRRRLIGPNMVSKYSQIFPSTGGIIHLKTDSRELYDYVKEEAPCQGWIIEEDLFDIYKEGGAAHLTEITTFYENIWLKEGKTISYLKIKIGPYSTENQHV
;
A
#
# COMPACT_ATOMS: atom_id res chain seq x y z
N MET A 1 0.29 17.14 -23.64
CA MET A 1 0.79 16.06 -22.77
C MET A 1 2.28 15.87 -23.07
N GLY A 2 3.19 15.96 -22.10
CA GLY A 2 4.64 16.07 -22.38
C GLY A 2 5.28 14.79 -22.96
N LYS A 3 6.20 14.93 -23.93
CA LYS A 3 6.90 13.82 -24.64
C LYS A 3 7.47 12.75 -23.69
N ASN A 4 8.03 13.14 -22.56
CA ASN A 4 8.60 12.22 -21.57
C ASN A 4 7.56 11.32 -20.90
N LYS A 5 6.30 11.76 -20.76
CA LYS A 5 5.24 10.97 -20.13
C LYS A 5 4.81 9.81 -21.04
N LEU A 6 4.67 10.06 -22.34
CA LEU A 6 4.34 9.02 -23.32
C LEU A 6 5.43 7.96 -23.43
N ARG A 7 6.70 8.40 -23.43
CA ARG A 7 7.86 7.47 -23.43
C ARG A 7 7.85 6.52 -22.23
N ARG A 8 7.66 7.05 -21.02
CA ARG A 8 7.59 6.24 -19.79
C ARG A 8 6.44 5.25 -19.81
N PHE A 9 5.27 5.65 -20.32
CA PHE A 9 4.13 4.75 -20.45
C PHE A 9 4.39 3.59 -21.42
N ALA A 10 5.09 3.84 -22.53
CA ALA A 10 5.46 2.79 -23.47
C ALA A 10 6.49 1.81 -22.87
N GLU A 11 7.48 2.33 -22.14
CA GLU A 11 8.51 1.50 -21.49
C GLU A 11 7.93 0.62 -20.38
N ASN A 12 6.88 1.07 -19.67
CA ASN A 12 6.20 0.25 -18.67
C ASN A 12 5.68 -1.09 -19.22
N GLU A 13 5.30 -1.17 -20.49
CA GLU A 13 4.85 -2.43 -21.12
C GLU A 13 5.96 -3.49 -21.20
N THR A 14 7.22 -3.07 -21.05
CA THR A 14 8.39 -3.94 -21.15
C THR A 14 8.87 -4.44 -19.78
N PHE A 15 8.30 -3.93 -18.69
CA PHE A 15 8.74 -4.24 -17.33
C PHE A 15 8.01 -5.46 -16.79
N GLU A 16 8.73 -6.58 -16.61
CA GLU A 16 8.18 -7.82 -16.06
C GLU A 16 7.69 -7.68 -14.61
N ASN A 17 8.21 -6.71 -13.88
CA ASN A 17 7.80 -6.39 -12.50
C ASN A 17 6.66 -5.37 -12.41
N LEU A 18 6.03 -4.99 -13.53
CA LEU A 18 4.92 -4.03 -13.56
C LEU A 18 3.73 -4.57 -14.34
N TYR A 19 2.64 -4.80 -13.61
CA TYR A 19 1.36 -5.20 -14.18
C TYR A 19 0.48 -3.98 -14.45
N GLN A 20 0.21 -3.71 -15.73
CA GLN A 20 -0.72 -2.67 -16.16
C GLN A 20 -1.58 -3.17 -17.32
N HIS A 21 -2.88 -3.38 -17.09
CA HIS A 21 -3.79 -3.77 -18.17
C HIS A 21 -4.60 -2.58 -18.67
N HIS A 22 -4.69 -2.40 -20.00
CA HIS A 22 -5.41 -1.28 -20.61
C HIS A 22 -6.76 -1.67 -21.24
N ASN A 23 -6.94 -2.94 -21.63
CA ASN A 23 -8.14 -3.44 -22.35
C ASN A 23 -8.80 -4.63 -21.64
N TYR A 24 -8.58 -4.74 -20.35
CA TYR A 24 -8.86 -5.94 -19.58
C TYR A 24 -9.89 -5.60 -18.52
N ASN A 25 -11.04 -6.27 -18.56
CA ASN A 25 -12.03 -6.09 -17.51
C ASN A 25 -11.81 -7.16 -16.44
N VAL A 26 -11.00 -6.81 -15.43
CA VAL A 26 -10.69 -7.73 -14.31
C VAL A 26 -11.94 -8.30 -13.63
N ARG A 27 -13.07 -7.58 -13.67
CA ARG A 27 -14.33 -8.03 -13.06
C ARG A 27 -15.02 -9.16 -13.83
N VAL A 28 -14.69 -9.32 -15.11
CA VAL A 28 -15.25 -10.35 -15.99
C VAL A 28 -14.23 -11.46 -16.21
N GLU A 29 -12.98 -11.08 -16.47
CA GLU A 29 -11.94 -12.02 -16.93
C GLU A 29 -11.14 -12.63 -15.78
N GLY A 30 -11.07 -11.98 -14.61
CA GLY A 30 -10.35 -12.47 -13.42
C GLY A 30 -8.83 -12.39 -13.53
N PHE A 31 -8.16 -11.74 -12.58
CA PHE A 31 -6.73 -11.43 -12.70
C PHE A 31 -5.88 -12.71 -12.64
N PRO A 32 -4.97 -12.97 -13.60
CA PRO A 32 -4.26 -14.26 -13.67
C PRO A 32 -3.46 -14.65 -12.42
N LEU A 33 -2.92 -13.66 -11.69
CA LEU A 33 -2.13 -13.89 -10.47
C LEU A 33 -2.94 -13.84 -9.17
N LYS A 34 -4.26 -13.62 -9.23
CA LYS A 34 -5.10 -13.66 -8.01
C LYS A 34 -5.02 -15.05 -7.38
N GLY A 35 -4.59 -15.13 -6.11
CA GLY A 35 -4.36 -16.38 -5.38
C GLY A 35 -3.03 -17.07 -5.74
N LYS A 36 -2.19 -16.44 -6.57
CA LYS A 36 -1.00 -17.06 -7.15
C LYS A 36 0.24 -16.18 -7.14
N TRP A 37 0.21 -15.01 -6.50
CA TRP A 37 1.36 -14.10 -6.47
C TRP A 37 2.63 -14.75 -5.92
N GLN A 38 2.50 -15.48 -4.81
CA GLN A 38 3.60 -16.22 -4.18
C GLN A 38 4.20 -17.28 -5.11
N ASN A 39 3.36 -18.11 -5.72
CA ASN A 39 3.80 -19.28 -6.47
C ASN A 39 4.26 -18.94 -7.91
N GLU A 40 3.51 -18.09 -8.62
CA GLU A 40 3.76 -17.82 -10.04
C GLU A 40 4.71 -16.63 -10.27
N TYR A 41 4.64 -15.58 -9.44
CA TYR A 41 5.51 -14.39 -9.58
C TYR A 41 6.73 -14.45 -8.66
N PHE A 42 6.53 -14.46 -7.34
CA PHE A 42 7.64 -14.38 -6.37
C PHE A 42 8.42 -15.69 -6.22
N LYS A 43 7.79 -16.82 -6.60
CA LYS A 43 8.34 -18.19 -6.54
C LYS A 43 8.83 -18.57 -5.14
N ASN A 44 8.13 -18.13 -4.11
CA ASN A 44 8.42 -18.39 -2.70
C ASN A 44 7.12 -18.29 -1.86
N ASN A 45 7.20 -18.64 -0.57
CA ASN A 45 6.05 -18.58 0.36
C ASN A 45 6.13 -17.39 1.33
N ASN A 46 6.92 -16.36 1.01
CA ASN A 46 7.09 -15.20 1.89
C ASN A 46 5.80 -14.37 1.93
N PRO A 47 5.45 -13.75 3.08
CA PRO A 47 4.24 -12.95 3.20
C PRO A 47 4.23 -11.79 2.21
N ILE A 48 3.05 -11.49 1.66
CA ILE A 48 2.86 -10.35 0.76
C ILE A 48 2.44 -9.11 1.55
N VAL A 49 3.13 -8.01 1.30
CA VAL A 49 2.88 -6.69 1.87
C VAL A 49 2.59 -5.72 0.73
N LEU A 50 1.48 -4.99 0.83
CA LEU A 50 1.10 -4.01 -0.18
C LEU A 50 1.50 -2.60 0.26
N GLU A 51 1.92 -1.74 -0.67
CA GLU A 51 1.95 -0.29 -0.47
C GLU A 51 0.85 0.36 -1.33
N LEU A 52 -0.16 0.95 -0.67
CA LEU A 52 -1.28 1.58 -1.33
C LEU A 52 -1.00 3.07 -1.59
N GLY A 53 -0.99 3.46 -2.86
CA GLY A 53 -0.64 4.82 -3.26
C GLY A 53 0.87 5.06 -3.33
N CYS A 54 1.64 4.03 -3.73
CA CYS A 54 3.11 4.02 -3.66
C CYS A 54 3.81 5.11 -4.50
N GLY A 55 3.08 5.80 -5.39
CA GLY A 55 3.62 6.88 -6.20
C GLY A 55 4.78 6.39 -7.08
N LYS A 56 6.00 6.75 -6.68
CA LYS A 56 7.23 6.37 -7.39
C LYS A 56 7.82 5.03 -6.94
N GLY A 57 7.23 4.37 -5.94
CA GLY A 57 7.70 3.06 -5.44
C GLY A 57 8.90 3.13 -4.49
N GLU A 58 9.29 4.31 -4.02
CA GLU A 58 10.48 4.50 -3.16
C GLU A 58 10.36 3.72 -1.85
N TYR A 59 9.18 3.72 -1.23
CA TYR A 59 8.95 2.96 0.00
C TYR A 59 8.86 1.45 -0.26
N THR A 60 8.11 1.02 -1.27
CA THR A 60 8.05 -0.38 -1.75
C THR A 60 9.46 -0.98 -1.91
N LEU A 61 10.34 -0.30 -2.66
CA LEU A 61 11.70 -0.78 -2.89
C LEU A 61 12.57 -0.71 -1.63
N GLY A 62 12.40 0.32 -0.80
CA GLY A 62 13.09 0.44 0.48
C GLY A 62 12.77 -0.71 1.43
N LEU A 63 11.49 -1.06 1.54
CA LEU A 63 11.03 -2.20 2.33
C LEU A 63 11.56 -3.52 1.77
N ALA A 64 11.47 -3.71 0.44
CA ALA A 64 11.96 -4.90 -0.23
C ALA A 64 13.45 -5.17 0.03
N LYS A 65 14.29 -4.12 -0.01
CA LYS A 65 15.71 -4.22 0.34
C LYS A 65 15.95 -4.55 1.82
N ARG A 66 15.13 -4.00 2.71
CA ARG A 66 15.31 -4.14 4.15
C ARG A 66 14.83 -5.49 4.69
N PHE A 67 13.78 -6.03 4.06
CA PHE A 67 13.06 -7.23 4.49
C PHE A 67 13.01 -8.25 3.34
N PRO A 68 14.12 -8.95 3.06
CA PRO A 68 14.17 -9.95 1.97
C PRO A 68 13.22 -11.14 2.19
N ASP A 69 12.81 -11.39 3.44
CA ASP A 69 11.88 -12.46 3.82
C ASP A 69 10.40 -12.08 3.60
N TYR A 70 10.13 -10.95 2.95
CA TYR A 70 8.80 -10.48 2.58
C TYR A 70 8.76 -10.12 1.09
N ASN A 71 7.57 -10.23 0.50
CA ASN A 71 7.29 -9.83 -0.86
C ASN A 71 6.49 -8.52 -0.86
N PHE A 72 6.88 -7.54 -1.67
CA PHE A 72 6.25 -6.22 -1.69
C PHE A 72 5.57 -5.93 -3.02
N ILE A 73 4.36 -5.38 -2.99
CA ILE A 73 3.66 -4.92 -4.19
C ILE A 73 3.22 -3.46 -4.02
N GLY A 74 3.79 -2.58 -4.82
CA GLY A 74 3.42 -1.17 -4.87
C GLY A 74 2.22 -0.93 -5.80
N ILE A 75 1.16 -0.29 -5.30
CA ILE A 75 -0.08 -0.02 -6.05
C ILE A 75 -0.28 1.48 -6.27
N ASP A 76 -0.45 1.91 -7.52
CA ASP A 76 -0.90 3.27 -7.87
C ASP A 76 -1.65 3.29 -9.21
N ARG A 77 -2.75 4.04 -9.33
CA ARG A 77 -3.48 4.20 -10.61
C ARG A 77 -2.69 4.94 -11.69
N LYS A 78 -1.72 5.78 -11.30
CA LYS A 78 -0.95 6.66 -12.18
C LYS A 78 0.32 5.95 -12.68
N GLY A 79 0.19 5.14 -13.73
CA GLY A 79 1.29 4.35 -14.29
C GLY A 79 2.61 5.11 -14.57
N ALA A 80 2.54 6.38 -14.99
CA ALA A 80 3.76 7.19 -15.19
C ALA A 80 4.58 7.44 -13.91
N ARG A 81 3.99 7.28 -12.72
CA ARG A 81 4.71 7.37 -11.44
C ARG A 81 5.41 6.04 -11.12
N LEU A 82 4.71 4.92 -11.35
CA LEU A 82 5.23 3.56 -11.16
C LEU A 82 6.49 3.29 -11.97
N TRP A 83 6.62 3.91 -13.16
CA TRP A 83 7.79 3.75 -14.03
C TRP A 83 9.13 3.87 -13.28
N LYS A 84 9.26 4.81 -12.33
CA LYS A 84 10.53 5.01 -11.61
C LYS A 84 10.87 3.79 -10.76
N GLY A 85 9.93 3.36 -9.92
CA GLY A 85 10.13 2.21 -9.03
C GLY A 85 10.27 0.89 -9.80
N ALA A 86 9.46 0.68 -10.84
CA ALA A 86 9.56 -0.51 -11.67
C ALA A 86 10.94 -0.61 -12.35
N LYS A 87 11.38 0.48 -12.98
CA LYS A 87 12.70 0.54 -13.62
C LYS A 87 13.84 0.35 -12.61
N GLU A 88 13.79 1.05 -11.49
CA GLU A 88 14.81 0.96 -10.44
C GLU A 88 14.88 -0.46 -9.85
N GLY A 89 13.74 -1.12 -9.64
CA GLY A 89 13.67 -2.50 -9.18
C GLY A 89 14.37 -3.48 -10.11
N LEU A 90 14.18 -3.31 -11.43
CA LEU A 90 14.87 -4.13 -12.44
C LEU A 90 16.38 -3.82 -12.50
N GLU A 91 16.75 -2.53 -12.54
CA GLU A 91 18.17 -2.11 -12.61
C GLU A 91 18.98 -2.56 -11.38
N GLN A 92 18.34 -2.68 -10.21
CA GLN A 92 18.97 -3.11 -8.97
C GLN A 92 18.73 -4.59 -8.63
N ASN A 93 18.08 -5.36 -9.51
CA ASN A 93 17.74 -6.77 -9.31
C ASN A 93 16.97 -7.05 -8.00
N ILE A 94 15.99 -6.20 -7.67
CA ILE A 94 15.12 -6.39 -6.50
C ILE A 94 14.00 -7.35 -6.90
N THR A 95 14.14 -8.62 -6.55
CA THR A 95 13.23 -9.70 -6.98
C THR A 95 12.02 -9.89 -6.09
N ASN A 96 12.02 -9.36 -4.86
CA ASN A 96 10.91 -9.41 -3.93
C ASN A 96 10.03 -8.14 -3.98
N ALA A 97 10.03 -7.43 -5.12
CA ALA A 97 9.15 -6.29 -5.37
C ALA A 97 8.42 -6.41 -6.71
N ALA A 98 7.15 -6.01 -6.72
CA ALA A 98 6.34 -5.86 -7.93
C ALA A 98 5.55 -4.54 -7.89
N PHE A 99 5.00 -4.15 -9.03
CA PHE A 99 4.15 -2.97 -9.15
C PHE A 99 2.86 -3.31 -9.89
N LEU A 100 1.76 -2.73 -9.43
CA LEU A 100 0.43 -3.00 -9.95
C LEU A 100 -0.33 -1.69 -10.18
N ARG A 101 -0.70 -1.45 -11.44
CA ARG A 101 -1.43 -0.23 -11.82
C ARG A 101 -2.94 -0.45 -11.76
N ILE A 102 -3.53 -0.23 -10.59
CA ILE A 102 -4.97 -0.43 -10.36
C ILE A 102 -5.60 0.74 -9.59
N ARG A 103 -6.94 0.75 -9.56
CA ARG A 103 -7.67 1.50 -8.53
C ARG A 103 -7.68 0.64 -7.26
N ILE A 104 -7.37 1.24 -6.12
CA ILE A 104 -7.30 0.53 -4.83
C ILE A 104 -8.68 -0.05 -4.47
N GLU A 105 -9.76 0.58 -4.93
CA GLU A 105 -11.13 0.08 -4.74
C GLU A 105 -11.41 -1.25 -5.44
N ASP A 106 -10.60 -1.63 -6.43
CA ASP A 106 -10.73 -2.89 -7.18
C ASP A 106 -9.82 -4.00 -6.61
N ILE A 107 -9.18 -3.80 -5.44
CA ILE A 107 -8.14 -4.70 -4.89
C ILE A 107 -8.59 -6.16 -4.73
N GLY A 108 -9.85 -6.42 -4.36
CA GLY A 108 -10.39 -7.79 -4.23
C GLY A 108 -10.50 -8.56 -5.56
N TYR A 109 -10.29 -7.91 -6.70
CA TYR A 109 -10.18 -8.58 -8.00
C TYR A 109 -8.75 -9.03 -8.33
N TYR A 110 -7.75 -8.59 -7.57
CA TYR A 110 -6.32 -8.86 -7.80
C TYR A 110 -5.69 -9.77 -6.76
N PHE A 111 -6.33 -9.90 -5.59
CA PHE A 111 -5.87 -10.72 -4.48
C PHE A 111 -6.98 -11.62 -3.96
N GLU A 112 -6.61 -12.84 -3.55
CA GLU A 112 -7.50 -13.80 -2.90
C GLU A 112 -7.54 -13.58 -1.38
N GLN A 113 -8.57 -14.11 -0.73
CA GLN A 113 -8.68 -14.10 0.73
C GLN A 113 -7.46 -14.79 1.34
N GLY A 114 -6.76 -14.11 2.25
CA GLY A 114 -5.56 -14.64 2.91
C GLY A 114 -4.26 -14.45 2.15
N GLU A 115 -4.28 -13.87 0.95
CA GLU A 115 -3.09 -13.70 0.13
C GLU A 115 -2.19 -12.55 0.62
N VAL A 116 -2.75 -11.56 1.32
CA VAL A 116 -2.04 -10.35 1.75
C VAL A 116 -1.93 -10.33 3.27
N ALA A 117 -0.73 -10.17 3.82
CA ALA A 117 -0.52 -10.13 5.27
C ALA A 117 -0.65 -8.70 5.83
N GLU A 118 -0.06 -7.73 5.15
CA GLU A 118 0.05 -6.36 5.63
C GLU A 118 -0.16 -5.32 4.53
N ILE A 119 -0.60 -4.13 4.93
CA ILE A 119 -0.81 -2.99 4.04
C ILE A 119 -0.13 -1.75 4.63
N TRP A 120 0.72 -1.11 3.83
CA TRP A 120 1.27 0.21 4.08
C TRP A 120 0.48 1.28 3.34
N ILE A 121 0.14 2.35 4.07
CA ILE A 121 -0.48 3.57 3.54
C ILE A 121 0.43 4.73 3.94
N THR A 122 1.23 5.20 2.97
CA THR A 122 2.26 6.21 3.18
C THR A 122 1.81 7.56 2.62
N PHE A 123 1.73 8.57 3.49
CA PHE A 123 1.34 9.94 3.18
C PHE A 123 0.07 10.06 2.30
N PRO A 124 -1.04 9.38 2.67
CA PRO A 124 -2.26 9.45 1.89
C PRO A 124 -2.86 10.86 1.95
N ASP A 125 -3.61 11.24 0.92
CA ASP A 125 -4.45 12.43 0.97
C ASP A 125 -5.48 12.26 2.11
N PRO A 126 -5.57 13.19 3.08
CA PRO A 126 -6.46 13.07 4.24
C PRO A 126 -7.95 13.12 3.88
N GLN A 127 -8.29 13.53 2.64
CA GLN A 127 -9.66 13.61 2.12
C GLN A 127 -10.62 14.34 3.09
N LEU A 128 -10.22 15.51 3.60
CA LEU A 128 -10.94 16.27 4.64
C LEU A 128 -12.44 16.49 4.32
N GLN A 129 -12.78 16.65 3.05
CA GLN A 129 -14.17 16.86 2.59
C GLN A 129 -14.87 15.58 2.12
N LYS A 130 -14.14 14.47 1.94
CA LYS A 130 -14.62 13.25 1.30
C LYS A 130 -14.21 12.02 2.11
N VAL A 131 -14.66 11.97 3.35
CA VAL A 131 -14.32 10.92 4.34
C VAL A 131 -14.44 9.51 3.78
N ARG A 132 -15.48 9.23 2.97
CA ARG A 132 -15.68 7.91 2.32
C ARG A 132 -14.56 7.49 1.35
N ARG A 133 -13.68 8.42 0.92
CA ARG A 133 -12.54 8.19 0.03
C ARG A 133 -11.21 8.07 0.79
N ARG A 134 -11.20 8.21 2.12
CA ARG A 134 -9.99 7.97 2.92
C ARG A 134 -9.53 6.53 2.70
N LEU A 135 -8.25 6.35 2.42
CA LEU A 135 -7.67 5.02 2.24
C LEU A 135 -7.71 4.20 3.54
N ILE A 136 -7.81 4.88 4.68
CA ILE A 136 -7.99 4.28 6.01
C ILE A 136 -9.28 4.78 6.64
N GLY A 137 -10.39 4.18 6.21
CA GLY A 137 -11.71 4.38 6.77
C GLY A 137 -12.53 3.10 6.60
N PRO A 138 -13.69 2.97 7.28
CA PRO A 138 -14.42 1.71 7.37
C PRO A 138 -14.71 1.07 6.01
N ASN A 139 -15.13 1.89 5.03
CA ASN A 139 -15.42 1.44 3.66
C ASN A 139 -14.21 0.87 2.90
N MET A 140 -13.01 1.38 3.15
CA MET A 140 -11.80 0.90 2.49
C MET A 140 -11.20 -0.27 3.24
N VAL A 141 -11.16 -0.21 4.58
CA VAL A 141 -10.71 -1.32 5.42
C VAL A 141 -11.56 -2.58 5.20
N SER A 142 -12.88 -2.44 5.05
CA SER A 142 -13.76 -3.56 4.68
C SER A 142 -13.33 -4.27 3.38
N LYS A 143 -12.78 -3.55 2.39
CA LYS A 143 -12.24 -4.17 1.16
C LYS A 143 -10.92 -4.89 1.43
N TYR A 144 -10.07 -4.32 2.28
CA TYR A 144 -8.79 -4.95 2.65
C TYR A 144 -9.00 -6.23 3.46
N SER A 145 -10.03 -6.27 4.32
CA SER A 145 -10.39 -7.47 5.07
C SER A 145 -10.76 -8.68 4.17
N GLN A 146 -11.17 -8.45 2.93
CA GLN A 146 -11.47 -9.51 1.95
C GLN A 146 -10.21 -10.17 1.37
N ILE A 147 -9.03 -9.58 1.58
CA ILE A 147 -7.74 -10.08 1.08
C ILE A 147 -6.78 -10.47 2.22
N PHE A 148 -7.09 -10.06 3.46
CA PHE A 148 -6.37 -10.48 4.66
C PHE A 148 -6.65 -11.95 5.04
N PRO A 149 -5.83 -12.58 5.88
CA PRO A 149 -6.18 -13.85 6.52
C PRO A 149 -7.50 -13.75 7.30
N SER A 150 -8.17 -14.89 7.48
CA SER A 150 -9.38 -14.96 8.30
C SER A 150 -9.15 -14.55 9.75
N THR A 151 -7.90 -14.60 10.23
CA THR A 151 -7.48 -14.11 11.55
C THR A 151 -7.31 -12.59 11.64
N GLY A 152 -7.46 -11.86 10.52
CA GLY A 152 -7.19 -10.44 10.43
C GLY A 152 -5.87 -10.12 9.73
N GLY A 153 -5.55 -8.82 9.63
CA GLY A 153 -4.34 -8.30 8.99
C GLY A 153 -3.85 -7.01 9.62
N ILE A 154 -2.71 -6.49 9.15
CA ILE A 154 -2.09 -5.29 9.70
C ILE A 154 -2.14 -4.15 8.69
N ILE A 155 -2.50 -2.96 9.16
CA ILE A 155 -2.39 -1.70 8.41
C ILE A 155 -1.38 -0.80 9.10
N HIS A 156 -0.40 -0.36 8.35
CA HIS A 156 0.58 0.64 8.73
C HIS A 156 0.19 1.97 8.10
N LEU A 157 -0.13 2.97 8.93
CA LEU A 157 -0.34 4.34 8.47
C LEU A 157 0.89 5.17 8.82
N LYS A 158 1.49 5.81 7.83
CA LYS A 158 2.51 6.86 8.03
C LYS A 158 2.00 8.15 7.40
N THR A 159 1.89 9.23 8.17
CA THR A 159 1.17 10.45 7.73
C THR A 159 1.79 11.72 8.28
N ASP A 160 1.74 12.81 7.51
CA ASP A 160 2.05 14.17 7.95
C ASP A 160 0.80 14.97 8.36
N SER A 161 -0.40 14.42 8.13
CA SER A 161 -1.67 15.05 8.53
C SER A 161 -2.06 14.63 9.95
N ARG A 162 -2.08 15.61 10.85
CA ARG A 162 -2.59 15.47 12.22
C ARG A 162 -4.06 15.07 12.22
N GLU A 163 -4.85 15.67 11.33
CA GLU A 163 -6.29 15.41 11.24
C GLU A 163 -6.59 13.96 10.83
N LEU A 164 -5.81 13.39 9.90
CA LEU A 164 -5.98 11.99 9.53
C LEU A 164 -5.53 11.06 10.65
N TYR A 165 -4.42 11.38 11.31
CA TYR A 165 -3.89 10.60 12.43
C TYR A 165 -4.90 10.55 13.59
N ASP A 166 -5.42 11.71 14.01
CA ASP A 166 -6.43 11.79 15.08
C ASP A 166 -7.73 11.09 14.66
N TYR A 167 -8.18 11.28 13.42
CA TYR A 167 -9.37 10.58 12.91
C TYR A 167 -9.26 9.06 13.03
N VAL A 168 -8.11 8.47 12.65
CA VAL A 168 -7.94 7.01 12.73
C VAL A 168 -7.92 6.53 14.18
N LYS A 169 -7.35 7.32 15.10
CA LYS A 169 -7.37 7.00 16.53
C LYS A 169 -8.77 7.01 17.12
N GLU A 170 -9.61 7.93 16.68
CA GLU A 170 -11.02 8.01 17.10
C GLU A 170 -11.88 6.92 16.45
N GLU A 171 -11.63 6.59 15.18
CA GLU A 171 -12.40 5.59 14.42
C GLU A 171 -12.05 4.15 14.82
N ALA A 172 -10.77 3.87 15.11
CA ALA A 172 -10.29 2.52 15.45
C ALA A 172 -11.14 1.79 16.52
N PRO A 173 -11.41 2.37 17.71
CA PRO A 173 -12.23 1.70 18.72
C PRO A 173 -13.67 1.47 18.26
N CYS A 174 -14.25 2.38 17.47
CA CYS A 174 -15.61 2.23 16.92
C CYS A 174 -15.73 1.06 15.94
N GLN A 175 -14.63 0.70 15.28
CA GLN A 175 -14.55 -0.39 14.32
C GLN A 175 -13.96 -1.69 14.91
N GLY A 176 -13.60 -1.68 16.20
CA GLY A 176 -12.91 -2.81 16.85
C GLY A 176 -11.49 -3.04 16.34
N TRP A 177 -10.84 -2.03 15.74
CA TRP A 177 -9.44 -2.09 15.35
C TRP A 177 -8.54 -1.83 16.57
N ILE A 178 -7.41 -2.53 16.63
CA ILE A 178 -6.47 -2.42 17.74
C ILE A 178 -5.24 -1.64 17.27
N ILE A 179 -4.95 -0.52 17.91
CA ILE A 179 -3.71 0.22 17.66
C ILE A 179 -2.60 -0.43 18.50
N GLU A 180 -1.68 -1.14 17.83
CA GLU A 180 -0.55 -1.83 18.45
C GLU A 180 0.64 -0.90 18.68
N GLU A 181 0.80 0.11 17.84
CA GLU A 181 1.86 1.10 17.94
C GLU A 181 1.31 2.47 17.57
N ASP A 182 1.63 3.46 18.39
CA ASP A 182 1.13 4.82 18.29
C ASP A 182 2.28 5.80 18.52
N LEU A 183 2.79 6.36 17.43
CA LEU A 183 3.90 7.31 17.47
C LEU A 183 3.43 8.63 16.87
N PHE A 184 3.37 9.68 17.69
CA PHE A 184 2.99 10.98 17.18
C PHE A 184 4.11 11.62 16.36
N ASP A 185 5.38 11.44 16.76
CA ASP A 185 6.57 11.92 16.06
C ASP A 185 7.63 10.81 15.97
N ILE A 186 7.69 10.12 14.82
CA ILE A 186 8.61 9.00 14.60
C ILE A 186 10.09 9.37 14.71
N TYR A 187 10.43 10.66 14.55
CA TYR A 187 11.80 11.15 14.62
C TYR A 187 12.25 11.50 16.05
N LYS A 188 11.31 11.60 16.99
CA LYS A 188 11.60 11.91 18.40
C LYS A 188 11.31 10.74 19.34
N GLU A 189 10.29 9.95 19.05
CA GLU A 189 9.79 8.92 19.97
C GLU A 189 10.50 7.56 19.82
N GLY A 190 11.30 7.37 18.76
CA GLY A 190 12.15 6.19 18.61
C GLY A 190 11.39 4.91 18.25
N GLY A 191 10.84 4.85 17.03
CA GLY A 191 10.22 3.66 16.46
C GLY A 191 11.21 2.73 15.73
N ALA A 192 10.69 1.70 15.06
CA ALA A 192 11.50 0.80 14.24
C ALA A 192 12.30 1.56 13.17
N ALA A 193 13.57 1.18 12.96
CA ALA A 193 14.50 1.94 12.12
C ALA A 193 14.00 2.18 10.68
N HIS A 194 13.30 1.22 10.09
CA HIS A 194 12.72 1.36 8.75
C HIS A 194 11.68 2.49 8.63
N LEU A 195 11.09 2.94 9.74
CA LEU A 195 10.18 4.08 9.77
C LEU A 195 10.91 5.38 9.42
N THR A 196 12.20 5.52 9.74
CA THR A 196 12.98 6.75 9.50
C THR A 196 14.08 6.57 8.45
N GLU A 197 14.60 5.35 8.25
CA GLU A 197 15.62 5.03 7.24
C GLU A 197 15.05 5.05 5.81
N ILE A 198 13.81 4.59 5.62
CA ILE A 198 13.15 4.60 4.32
C ILE A 198 12.35 5.90 4.21
N THR A 199 12.84 6.83 3.40
CA THR A 199 12.17 8.11 3.16
C THR A 199 11.57 8.18 1.77
N THR A 200 10.39 8.81 1.69
CA THR A 200 9.74 9.08 0.39
C THR A 200 10.07 10.49 -0.10
N PHE A 201 9.82 10.76 -1.39
CA PHE A 201 9.89 12.13 -1.91
C PHE A 201 9.02 13.12 -1.13
N TYR A 202 7.82 12.73 -0.72
CA TYR A 202 6.91 13.61 0.03
C TYR A 202 7.37 13.84 1.46
N GLU A 203 7.85 12.80 2.13
CA GLU A 203 8.42 12.92 3.47
C GLU A 203 9.56 13.94 3.53
N ASN A 204 10.47 13.89 2.55
CA ASN A 204 11.56 14.86 2.46
C ASN A 204 11.07 16.31 2.24
N ILE A 205 9.89 16.51 1.62
CA ILE A 205 9.26 17.84 1.51
C ILE A 205 8.71 18.26 2.87
N TRP A 206 7.95 17.38 3.53
CA TRP A 206 7.29 17.67 4.80
C TRP A 206 8.25 17.91 5.95
N LEU A 207 9.37 17.17 6.00
CA LEU A 207 10.43 17.41 6.97
C LEU A 207 11.08 18.79 6.78
N LYS A 208 11.26 19.25 5.54
CA LYS A 208 11.77 20.61 5.26
C LYS A 208 10.78 21.70 5.67
N GLU A 209 9.49 21.39 5.63
CA GLU A 209 8.42 22.28 6.13
C GLU A 209 8.22 22.19 7.65
N GLY A 210 9.01 21.35 8.34
CA GLY A 210 8.92 21.19 9.79
C GLY A 210 7.66 20.45 10.27
N LYS A 211 6.99 19.70 9.38
CA LYS A 211 5.83 18.89 9.75
C LYS A 211 6.25 17.67 10.56
N THR A 212 5.44 17.36 11.56
CA THR A 212 5.53 16.11 12.31
C THR A 212 5.07 14.94 11.45
N ILE A 213 5.83 13.84 11.46
CA ILE A 213 5.44 12.59 10.81
C ILE A 213 5.00 11.61 11.89
N SER A 214 3.73 11.23 11.83
CA SER A 214 3.10 10.30 12.76
C SER A 214 2.95 8.91 12.14
N TYR A 215 2.88 7.90 12.98
CA TYR A 215 2.72 6.51 12.58
C TYR A 215 1.75 5.76 13.49
N LEU A 216 0.93 4.90 12.87
CA LEU A 216 0.07 3.95 13.56
C LEU A 216 0.27 2.56 12.97
N LYS A 217 0.47 1.56 13.83
CA LYS A 217 0.34 0.15 13.48
C LYS A 217 -1.00 -0.35 13.98
N ILE A 218 -1.85 -0.80 13.07
CA ILE A 218 -3.26 -1.07 13.35
C ILE A 218 -3.57 -2.51 12.96
N LYS A 219 -3.95 -3.31 13.95
CA LYS A 219 -4.46 -4.67 13.73
C LYS A 219 -5.95 -4.61 13.44
N ILE A 220 -6.31 -5.13 12.28
CA ILE A 220 -7.70 -5.31 11.84
C ILE A 220 -8.13 -6.71 12.22
N GLY A 221 -9.20 -6.82 13.01
CA GLY A 221 -9.75 -8.11 13.43
C GLY A 221 -10.34 -8.93 12.27
N PRO A 222 -10.75 -10.18 12.56
CA PRO A 222 -11.46 -11.03 11.61
C PRO A 222 -12.69 -10.30 11.04
N TYR A 223 -12.91 -10.42 9.73
CA TYR A 223 -14.10 -9.88 9.08
C TYR A 223 -15.35 -10.62 9.58
N SER A 224 -16.18 -9.97 10.41
CA SER A 224 -17.51 -10.48 10.73
C SER A 224 -18.50 -10.02 9.67
N THR A 225 -19.18 -10.96 9.01
CA THR A 225 -20.24 -10.66 8.01
C THR A 225 -21.49 -10.04 8.64
N GLU A 226 -21.56 -9.92 9.97
CA GLU A 226 -22.75 -9.52 10.72
C GLU A 226 -23.06 -8.01 10.64
N ASN A 227 -22.10 -7.16 10.27
CA ASN A 227 -22.28 -5.70 10.28
C ASN A 227 -22.80 -5.08 8.95
N GLN A 228 -23.39 -5.86 8.04
CA GLN A 228 -23.93 -5.34 6.77
C GLN A 228 -25.38 -4.80 6.85
N HIS A 229 -25.99 -4.77 8.03
CA HIS A 229 -27.36 -4.29 8.20
C HIS A 229 -27.49 -3.30 9.37
N VAL A 230 -26.99 -2.08 9.18
CA VAL A 230 -27.51 -0.88 9.88
C VAL A 230 -27.57 0.28 8.89
#